data_AF-A0A7W1Q0X7-F1
#
_entry.id   AF-A0A7W1Q0X7-F1
#
_cell.length_a   1.000
_cell.length_b   1.000
_cell.length_c   1.000
_cell.angle_alpha   90.00
_cell.angle_beta   90.00
_cell.angle_gamma   90.00
#
_symmetry.space_group_name_H-M   'P 1'
#
loop_
_entity.id
_entity.type
_entity.pdbx_description
1 polymer ?
#
loop_
_entity_poly.entity_id
_entity_poly.type
_entity_poly.pdbx_seq_one_letter_code
_entity_poly.pdbx_strand_id
1 'polypeptide(L)'
;TEGSYENIRSFTAEILAGGATPIILGGDHGITWPVATAVADAYGHGRVGIVHFDAHADTAPDMRGALAGHGTPMRRLIESGAVPGRNFVQVGLRGYWPGPSVLEWMEENELRTHFMAEIRRDGFDAVLERALDEALDHADHLYISVDVDVADPAHAPGTGTPEPGGLTTVEMLRTVRRLAAEVGMVAMDVVEVSPPYDAGNSITALFAHRCVLEAITGTAMRKIGLTEPDYVDPRAAGSGVARTHREH
;
A
#
# COMPACT_ATOMS: atom_id res chain seq x y z
N THR A 1 22.37 0.82 2.51
CA THR A 1 23.23 1.11 3.69
C THR A 1 22.54 2.16 4.54
N GLU A 2 22.89 2.34 5.82
CA GLU A 2 22.26 3.36 6.71
C GLU A 2 22.20 4.75 6.08
N GLY A 3 23.25 5.17 5.37
CA GLY A 3 23.27 6.45 4.65
C GLY A 3 22.20 6.56 3.55
N SER A 4 21.81 5.45 2.89
CA SER A 4 20.70 5.45 1.94
C SER A 4 19.37 5.73 2.62
N TYR A 5 19.13 5.12 3.79
CA TYR A 5 17.90 5.32 4.56
C TYR A 5 17.76 6.76 5.03
N GLU A 6 18.85 7.35 5.54
CA GLU A 6 18.86 8.75 5.96
C GLU A 6 18.61 9.70 4.78
N ASN A 7 19.24 9.46 3.63
CA ASN A 7 19.00 10.26 2.43
C ASN A 7 17.54 10.18 1.95
N ILE A 8 16.93 8.99 1.99
CA ILE A 8 15.51 8.80 1.64
C ILE A 8 14.61 9.59 2.60
N ARG A 9 14.85 9.50 3.91
CA ARG A 9 14.08 10.23 4.92
C ARG A 9 14.19 11.74 4.72
N SER A 10 15.42 12.26 4.56
CA SER A 10 15.68 13.69 4.36
C SER A 10 15.00 14.21 3.09
N PHE A 11 15.14 13.50 1.96
CA PHE A 11 14.55 13.94 0.70
C PHE A 11 13.02 13.87 0.74
N THR A 12 12.45 12.86 1.40
CA THR A 12 11.00 12.77 1.61
C THR A 12 10.49 13.95 2.44
N ALA A 13 11.22 14.33 3.50
CA ALA A 13 10.88 15.49 4.32
C ALA A 13 10.91 16.81 3.52
N GLU A 14 11.85 16.98 2.59
CA GLU A 14 11.89 18.15 1.69
C GLU A 14 10.65 18.23 0.79
N ILE A 15 10.21 17.11 0.22
CA ILE A 15 9.00 17.05 -0.62
C ILE A 15 7.77 17.43 0.20
N LEU A 16 7.64 16.88 1.41
CA LEU A 16 6.53 17.16 2.34
C LEU A 16 6.51 18.63 2.76
N ALA A 17 7.68 19.22 3.06
CA ALA A 17 7.80 20.65 3.39
C ALA A 17 7.37 21.56 2.24
N GLY A 18 7.48 21.10 0.98
CA GLY A 18 6.94 21.77 -0.20
C GLY A 18 5.41 21.69 -0.35
N GLY A 19 4.72 20.95 0.53
CA GLY A 19 3.26 20.76 0.47
C GLY A 19 2.81 19.74 -0.59
N ALA A 20 3.72 18.96 -1.14
CA ALA A 20 3.42 17.91 -2.09
C ALA A 20 3.15 16.56 -1.37
N THR A 21 2.27 15.74 -1.96
CA THR A 21 2.04 14.36 -1.55
C THR A 21 3.03 13.46 -2.31
N PRO A 22 4.04 12.87 -1.65
CA PRO A 22 5.00 12.01 -2.32
C PRO A 22 4.36 10.68 -2.74
N ILE A 23 4.63 10.27 -3.98
CA ILE A 23 4.40 8.90 -4.47
C ILE A 23 5.77 8.32 -4.82
N ILE A 24 6.22 7.34 -4.06
CA ILE A 24 7.57 6.78 -4.12
C ILE A 24 7.52 5.49 -4.93
N LEU A 25 8.47 5.30 -5.84
CA LEU A 25 8.66 4.04 -6.55
C LEU A 25 9.87 3.33 -5.95
N GLY A 26 9.71 2.04 -5.67
CA GLY A 26 10.72 1.10 -5.13
C GLY A 26 12.10 1.19 -5.79
N GLY A 27 13.17 0.67 -5.17
CA GLY A 27 13.49 -0.77 -5.08
C GLY A 27 12.67 -1.63 -4.11
N ASP A 28 13.34 -2.24 -3.12
CA ASP A 28 12.73 -3.19 -2.17
C ASP A 28 11.88 -2.49 -1.09
N HIS A 29 11.08 -3.25 -0.33
CA HIS A 29 10.16 -2.72 0.69
C HIS A 29 10.90 -2.03 1.86
N GLY A 30 12.21 -2.19 1.99
CA GLY A 30 13.00 -1.53 3.03
C GLY A 30 12.89 0.00 2.97
N ILE A 31 12.62 0.57 1.79
CA ILE A 31 12.48 2.02 1.62
C ILE A 31 11.26 2.61 2.35
N THR A 32 10.26 1.80 2.70
CA THR A 32 9.06 2.30 3.39
C THR A 32 9.39 2.77 4.80
N TRP A 33 10.36 2.16 5.48
CA TRP A 33 10.77 2.60 6.82
C TRP A 33 11.19 4.09 6.86
N PRO A 34 12.18 4.56 6.07
CA PRO A 34 12.59 5.97 6.11
C PRO A 34 11.53 6.90 5.53
N VAL A 35 10.77 6.49 4.52
CA VAL A 35 9.70 7.31 3.93
C VAL A 35 8.57 7.52 4.93
N ALA A 36 8.00 6.45 5.50
CA ALA A 36 6.92 6.54 6.48
C ALA A 36 7.37 7.24 7.78
N THR A 37 8.64 7.10 8.17
CA THR A 37 9.19 7.88 9.29
C THR A 37 9.17 9.38 8.99
N ALA A 38 9.59 9.82 7.78
CA ALA A 38 9.50 11.23 7.39
C ALA A 38 8.06 11.74 7.35
N VAL A 39 7.11 10.92 6.90
CA VAL A 39 5.68 11.24 6.93
C VAL A 39 5.19 11.39 8.38
N ALA A 40 5.54 10.46 9.26
CA ALA A 40 5.21 10.56 10.68
C ALA A 40 5.83 11.81 11.34
N ASP A 41 7.07 12.17 10.99
CA ASP A 41 7.70 13.41 11.47
C ASP A 41 6.92 14.67 11.06
N ALA A 42 6.38 14.69 9.83
CA ALA A 42 5.64 15.83 9.28
C ALA A 42 4.19 15.93 9.81
N TYR A 43 3.52 14.79 10.01
CA TYR A 43 2.09 14.73 10.37
C TYR A 43 1.82 14.39 11.84
N GLY A 44 2.84 13.93 12.56
CA GLY A 44 2.80 13.52 13.95
C GLY A 44 2.90 11.99 14.11
N HIS A 45 3.83 11.56 14.96
CA HIS A 45 3.98 10.15 15.33
C HIS A 45 2.69 9.61 15.93
N GLY A 46 2.25 8.43 15.47
CA GLY A 46 0.97 7.85 15.90
C GLY A 46 -0.29 8.47 15.29
N ARG A 47 -0.17 9.44 14.39
CA ARG A 47 -1.31 10.04 13.67
C ARG A 47 -1.43 9.58 12.21
N VAL A 48 -0.44 8.83 11.73
CA VAL A 48 -0.43 8.22 10.40
C VAL A 48 -0.86 6.76 10.54
N GLY A 49 -1.76 6.33 9.65
CA GLY A 49 -2.12 4.93 9.44
C GLY A 49 -1.57 4.44 8.11
N ILE A 50 -1.20 3.16 8.06
CA ILE A 50 -0.66 2.53 6.86
C ILE A 50 -1.58 1.39 6.46
N VAL A 51 -2.10 1.46 5.23
CA VAL A 51 -2.67 0.28 4.56
C VAL A 51 -1.56 -0.33 3.72
N HIS A 52 -1.14 -1.52 4.14
CA HIS A 52 0.00 -2.27 3.62
C HIS A 52 -0.50 -3.48 2.83
N PHE A 53 -0.41 -3.40 1.50
CA PHE A 53 -0.76 -4.52 0.62
C PHE A 53 0.47 -5.34 0.33
N ASP A 54 0.50 -6.58 0.82
CA ASP A 54 1.70 -7.41 0.76
C ASP A 54 1.38 -8.89 0.90
N ALA A 55 2.19 -9.76 0.29
CA ALA A 55 2.16 -11.19 0.59
C ALA A 55 2.80 -11.53 1.93
N HIS A 56 3.69 -10.68 2.43
CA HIS A 56 4.57 -10.88 3.58
C HIS A 56 4.30 -9.86 4.70
N ALA A 57 4.69 -10.24 5.91
CA ALA A 57 4.41 -9.43 7.08
C ALA A 57 5.34 -8.21 7.24
N ASP A 58 6.57 -8.29 6.73
CA ASP A 58 7.62 -7.27 6.86
C ASP A 58 7.91 -6.80 8.29
N THR A 59 7.69 -7.71 9.24
CA THR A 59 7.87 -7.52 10.69
C THR A 59 8.96 -8.41 11.29
N ALA A 60 9.88 -8.93 10.48
CA ALA A 60 10.97 -9.75 10.99
C ALA A 60 11.86 -8.94 11.98
N PRO A 61 12.34 -9.55 13.07
CA PRO A 61 13.24 -8.89 14.01
C PRO A 61 14.56 -8.45 13.35
N ASP A 62 15.04 -9.24 12.39
CA ASP A 62 16.21 -8.96 11.57
C ASP A 62 16.16 -9.79 10.29
N MET A 63 16.99 -9.42 9.33
CA MET A 63 17.29 -10.21 8.14
C MET A 63 18.75 -10.65 8.16
N ARG A 64 19.00 -11.88 8.62
CA ARG A 64 20.35 -12.47 8.70
C ARG A 64 21.32 -11.59 9.50
N GLY A 65 20.84 -11.02 10.61
CA GLY A 65 21.55 -10.11 11.49
C GLY A 65 21.49 -8.63 11.09
N ALA A 66 20.93 -8.29 9.93
CA ALA A 66 20.72 -6.90 9.53
C ALA A 66 19.36 -6.39 10.01
N LEU A 67 19.35 -5.28 10.75
CA LEU A 67 18.11 -4.66 11.23
C LEU A 67 17.36 -3.89 10.13
N ALA A 68 18.04 -3.54 9.03
CA ALA A 68 17.49 -2.81 7.90
C ALA A 68 17.48 -3.72 6.67
N GLY A 69 16.29 -4.14 6.26
CA GLY A 69 16.05 -4.95 5.07
C GLY A 69 14.56 -5.03 4.77
N HIS A 70 14.21 -5.49 3.56
CA HIS A 70 12.83 -5.48 3.06
C HIS A 70 11.84 -6.23 3.96
N GLY A 71 12.24 -7.29 4.65
CA GLY A 71 11.37 -8.00 5.60
C GLY A 71 11.27 -7.41 7.02
N THR A 72 11.82 -6.21 7.27
CA THR A 72 11.85 -5.57 8.61
C THR A 72 11.20 -4.17 8.77
N PRO A 73 10.78 -3.44 7.71
CA PRO A 73 10.46 -2.01 7.82
C PRO A 73 9.27 -1.74 8.73
N MET A 74 8.23 -2.59 8.70
CA MET A 74 7.03 -2.38 9.51
C MET A 74 7.33 -2.53 10.99
N ARG A 75 8.15 -3.53 11.35
CA ARG A 75 8.61 -3.68 12.73
C ARG A 75 9.39 -2.46 13.21
N ARG A 76 10.25 -1.85 12.37
CA ARG A 76 10.97 -0.63 12.75
C ARG A 76 10.06 0.57 12.96
N LEU A 77 9.02 0.71 12.13
CA LEU A 77 8.03 1.77 12.27
C LEU A 77 7.24 1.63 13.58
N ILE A 78 6.89 0.40 13.96
CA ILE A 78 6.20 0.09 15.21
C ILE A 78 7.10 0.32 16.42
N GLU A 79 8.31 -0.26 16.42
CA GLU A 79 9.25 -0.16 17.53
C GLU A 79 9.70 1.30 17.78
N SER A 80 9.79 2.13 16.73
CA SER A 80 10.13 3.54 16.86
C SER A 80 8.97 4.42 17.34
N GLY A 81 7.72 3.92 17.28
CA GLY A 81 6.52 4.69 17.56
C GLY A 81 6.08 5.65 16.46
N ALA A 82 6.79 5.68 15.32
CA ALA A 82 6.41 6.50 14.17
C ALA A 82 4.99 6.13 13.69
N VAL A 83 4.74 4.82 13.58
CA VAL A 83 3.42 4.26 13.29
C VAL A 83 3.17 3.09 14.25
N PRO A 84 2.33 3.26 15.29
CA PRO A 84 1.92 2.19 16.20
C PRO A 84 1.21 1.06 15.47
N GLY A 85 1.32 -0.17 15.97
CA GLY A 85 0.75 -1.32 15.27
C GLY A 85 -0.76 -1.28 15.07
N ARG A 86 -1.53 -0.72 16.02
CA ARG A 86 -2.98 -0.46 15.84
C ARG A 86 -3.35 0.44 14.65
N ASN A 87 -2.39 1.19 14.10
CA ASN A 87 -2.56 2.04 12.92
C ASN A 87 -2.10 1.35 11.62
N PHE A 88 -1.65 0.09 11.69
CA PHE A 88 -1.29 -0.72 10.53
C PHE A 88 -2.41 -1.69 10.18
N VAL A 89 -2.82 -1.66 8.92
CA VAL A 89 -3.76 -2.62 8.33
C VAL A 89 -3.06 -3.32 7.18
N GLN A 90 -2.67 -4.56 7.41
CA GLN A 90 -2.05 -5.42 6.40
C GLN A 90 -3.10 -6.23 5.65
N VAL A 91 -3.02 -6.24 4.32
CA VAL A 91 -3.99 -6.92 3.45
C VAL A 91 -3.24 -7.82 2.47
N GLY A 92 -3.48 -9.13 2.56
CA GLY A 92 -2.99 -10.11 1.58
C GLY A 92 -1.96 -11.10 2.09
N LEU A 93 -1.63 -11.06 3.39
CA LEU A 93 -0.64 -11.93 4.03
C LEU A 93 -0.93 -13.41 3.71
N ARG A 94 0.08 -14.12 3.19
CA ARG A 94 -0.01 -15.53 2.81
C ARG A 94 1.39 -16.17 2.73
N GLY A 95 1.42 -17.46 2.38
CA GLY A 95 2.66 -18.23 2.29
C GLY A 95 3.04 -18.88 3.62
N TYR A 96 4.29 -19.34 3.72
CA TYR A 96 4.80 -20.09 4.88
C TYR A 96 5.43 -19.21 5.96
N TRP A 97 5.61 -17.91 5.68
CA TRP A 97 6.20 -16.92 6.58
C TRP A 97 5.20 -15.78 6.78
N PRO A 98 5.12 -15.15 7.96
CA PRO A 98 5.91 -15.37 9.18
C PRO A 98 5.55 -16.64 9.96
N GLY A 99 6.49 -17.08 10.82
CA GLY A 99 6.25 -18.15 11.78
C GLY A 99 5.47 -17.68 13.03
N PRO A 100 5.03 -18.60 13.90
CA PRO A 100 4.16 -18.30 15.03
C PRO A 100 4.65 -17.18 15.95
N SER A 101 5.94 -17.12 16.28
CA SER A 101 6.48 -16.09 17.19
C SER A 101 6.41 -14.67 16.63
N VAL A 102 6.46 -14.51 15.31
CA VAL A 102 6.32 -13.19 14.67
C VAL A 102 4.85 -12.82 14.56
N LEU A 103 3.95 -13.79 14.32
CA LEU A 103 2.50 -13.57 14.39
C LEU A 103 2.05 -13.17 15.80
N GLU A 104 2.55 -13.86 16.84
CA GLU A 104 2.32 -13.48 18.24
C GLU A 104 2.82 -12.06 18.51
N TRP A 105 4.00 -11.70 18.04
CA TRP A 105 4.52 -10.34 18.17
C TRP A 105 3.64 -9.30 17.45
N MET A 106 3.11 -9.61 16.27
CA MET A 106 2.18 -8.74 15.54
C MET A 106 0.91 -8.50 16.36
N GLU A 107 0.32 -9.57 16.92
CA GLU A 107 -0.87 -9.50 17.77
C GLU A 107 -0.62 -8.69 19.05
N GLU A 108 0.51 -8.95 19.73
CA GLU A 108 0.93 -8.20 20.93
C GLU A 108 1.13 -6.70 20.68
N ASN A 109 1.44 -6.31 19.44
CA ASN A 109 1.60 -4.92 19.02
C ASN A 109 0.34 -4.36 18.33
N GLU A 110 -0.79 -5.07 18.41
CA GLU A 110 -2.08 -4.65 17.86
C GLU A 110 -2.10 -4.50 16.33
N LEU A 111 -1.23 -5.21 15.60
CA LEU A 111 -1.22 -5.19 14.14
C LEU A 111 -2.47 -5.86 13.59
N ARG A 112 -3.15 -5.19 12.66
CA ARG A 112 -4.34 -5.73 12.02
C ARG A 112 -3.95 -6.38 10.70
N THR A 113 -4.33 -7.64 10.52
CA THR A 113 -3.87 -8.43 9.38
C THR A 113 -5.02 -9.22 8.78
N HIS A 114 -5.33 -8.93 7.53
CA HIS A 114 -6.25 -9.69 6.70
C HIS A 114 -5.48 -10.68 5.84
N PHE A 115 -5.55 -11.95 6.23
CA PHE A 115 -4.92 -13.05 5.52
C PHE A 115 -5.60 -13.29 4.16
N MET A 116 -4.85 -13.79 3.18
CA MET A 116 -5.44 -14.19 1.91
C MET A 116 -6.52 -15.26 2.09
N ALA A 117 -6.39 -16.15 3.08
CA ALA A 117 -7.42 -17.13 3.41
C ALA A 117 -8.75 -16.49 3.86
N GLU A 118 -8.69 -15.37 4.59
CA GLU A 118 -9.87 -14.57 4.97
C GLU A 118 -10.49 -13.92 3.73
N ILE A 119 -9.67 -13.32 2.87
CA ILE A 119 -10.10 -12.70 1.61
C ILE A 119 -10.83 -13.70 0.71
N ARG A 120 -10.35 -14.95 0.62
CA ARG A 120 -11.00 -16.00 -0.16
C ARG A 120 -12.30 -16.49 0.45
N ARG A 121 -12.39 -16.51 1.79
CA ARG A 121 -13.59 -16.95 2.51
C ARG A 121 -14.71 -15.91 2.43
N ASP A 122 -14.38 -14.65 2.69
CA ASP A 122 -15.36 -13.57 2.89
C ASP A 122 -15.59 -12.73 1.64
N GLY A 123 -14.68 -12.82 0.66
CA GLY A 123 -14.65 -11.96 -0.52
C GLY A 123 -13.81 -10.70 -0.28
N PHE A 124 -13.09 -10.27 -1.32
CA PHE A 124 -12.18 -9.14 -1.23
C PHE A 124 -12.89 -7.83 -0.89
N ASP A 125 -14.06 -7.58 -1.46
CA ASP A 125 -14.83 -6.36 -1.19
C ASP A 125 -15.19 -6.23 0.29
N ALA A 126 -15.66 -7.32 0.92
CA ALA A 126 -16.02 -7.31 2.33
C ALA A 126 -14.81 -7.11 3.26
N VAL A 127 -13.64 -7.63 2.88
CA VAL A 127 -12.38 -7.37 3.61
C VAL A 127 -11.92 -5.94 3.40
N LEU A 128 -12.03 -5.41 2.19
CA LEU A 128 -11.62 -4.05 1.88
C LEU A 128 -12.42 -3.01 2.67
N GLU A 129 -13.74 -3.18 2.83
CA GLU A 129 -14.53 -2.28 3.69
C GLU A 129 -14.03 -2.33 5.15
N ARG A 130 -13.72 -3.51 5.69
CA ARG A 130 -13.14 -3.64 7.04
C ARG A 130 -11.79 -2.94 7.13
N ALA A 131 -10.92 -3.18 6.16
CA ALA A 131 -9.60 -2.57 6.12
C ALA A 131 -9.66 -1.03 6.04
N LEU A 132 -10.64 -0.48 5.30
CA LEU A 132 -10.89 0.96 5.22
C LEU A 132 -11.35 1.55 6.56
N ASP A 133 -12.28 0.87 7.24
CA ASP A 133 -12.76 1.27 8.57
C ASP A 133 -11.61 1.22 9.60
N GLU A 134 -10.81 0.16 9.57
CA GLU A 134 -9.67 -0.04 10.46
C GLU A 134 -8.52 0.94 10.19
N ALA A 135 -8.30 1.38 8.96
CA ALA A 135 -7.19 2.27 8.62
C ALA A 135 -7.33 3.68 9.23
N LEU A 136 -8.54 4.07 9.63
CA LEU A 136 -8.89 5.42 10.05
C LEU A 136 -9.44 5.53 11.47
N ASP A 137 -9.59 4.42 12.18
CA ASP A 137 -10.17 4.46 13.53
C ASP A 137 -9.23 5.11 14.57
N HIS A 138 -7.92 5.10 14.31
CA HIS A 138 -6.87 5.61 15.20
C HIS A 138 -5.86 6.54 14.51
N ALA A 139 -6.10 6.88 13.24
CA ALA A 139 -5.21 7.74 12.45
C ALA A 139 -5.98 8.87 11.75
N ASP A 140 -5.31 10.02 11.62
CA ASP A 140 -5.85 11.19 10.92
C ASP A 140 -5.40 11.25 9.45
N HIS A 141 -4.38 10.47 9.10
CA HIS A 141 -3.68 10.54 7.84
C HIS A 141 -3.40 9.13 7.30
N LEU A 142 -3.61 8.91 6.01
CA LEU A 142 -3.40 7.62 5.37
C LEU A 142 -2.13 7.61 4.51
N TYR A 143 -1.27 6.63 4.76
CA TYR A 143 -0.19 6.20 3.88
C TYR A 143 -0.63 4.92 3.18
N ILE A 144 -0.44 4.85 1.86
CA ILE A 144 -0.73 3.63 1.09
C ILE A 144 0.59 2.97 0.71
N SER A 145 0.83 1.73 1.14
CA SER A 145 2.00 0.97 0.74
C SER A 145 1.59 -0.24 -0.10
N VAL A 146 2.12 -0.31 -1.32
CA VAL A 146 1.80 -1.39 -2.27
C VAL A 146 3.08 -2.16 -2.58
N ASP A 147 3.23 -3.32 -1.94
CA ASP A 147 4.11 -4.36 -2.47
C ASP A 147 3.43 -5.00 -3.68
N VAL A 148 4.13 -5.06 -4.81
CA VAL A 148 3.56 -5.71 -6.00
C VAL A 148 3.38 -7.21 -5.82
N ASP A 149 4.09 -7.84 -4.88
CA ASP A 149 3.98 -9.27 -4.60
C ASP A 149 2.67 -9.64 -3.86
N VAL A 150 1.89 -8.67 -3.39
CA VAL A 150 0.50 -8.91 -2.94
C VAL A 150 -0.34 -9.52 -4.06
N ALA A 151 -0.03 -9.15 -5.31
CA ALA A 151 -0.70 -9.68 -6.48
C ALA A 151 -0.20 -11.09 -6.78
N ASP A 152 -1.06 -11.91 -7.36
CA ASP A 152 -0.67 -13.24 -7.82
C ASP A 152 0.49 -13.12 -8.84
N PRO A 153 1.45 -14.06 -8.90
CA PRO A 153 2.52 -14.03 -9.90
C PRO A 153 2.01 -14.03 -11.36
N ALA A 154 0.76 -14.43 -11.62
CA ALA A 154 0.12 -14.23 -12.93
C ALA A 154 -0.09 -12.75 -13.29
N HIS A 155 -0.14 -11.88 -12.29
CA HIS A 155 -0.36 -10.44 -12.37
C HIS A 155 0.89 -9.61 -12.05
N ALA A 156 1.82 -10.15 -11.25
CA ALA A 156 3.08 -9.49 -10.89
C ALA A 156 4.26 -10.48 -10.87
N PRO A 157 4.67 -11.08 -12.00
CA PRO A 157 5.76 -12.06 -12.04
C PRO A 157 7.14 -11.47 -11.71
N GLY A 158 7.34 -10.18 -12.01
CA GLY A 158 8.57 -9.45 -11.79
C GLY A 158 8.75 -8.91 -10.37
N THR A 159 8.85 -9.78 -9.38
CA THR A 159 9.15 -9.45 -7.98
C THR A 159 10.20 -10.41 -7.40
N GLY A 160 10.85 -10.04 -6.30
CA GLY A 160 11.86 -10.86 -5.63
C GLY A 160 11.29 -12.10 -4.92
N THR A 161 10.08 -11.99 -4.38
CA THR A 161 9.45 -13.00 -3.50
C THR A 161 8.03 -13.36 -3.96
N PRO A 162 7.85 -13.92 -5.17
CA PRO A 162 6.50 -14.22 -5.66
C PRO A 162 5.82 -15.31 -4.84
N GLU A 163 4.59 -15.05 -4.39
CA GLU A 163 3.79 -16.02 -3.61
C GLU A 163 2.45 -16.31 -4.33
N PRO A 164 2.15 -17.54 -4.78
CA PRO A 164 0.90 -17.84 -5.49
C PRO A 164 -0.38 -17.62 -4.67
N GLY A 165 -1.50 -17.45 -5.36
CA GLY A 165 -2.84 -17.27 -4.76
C GLY A 165 -3.17 -15.83 -4.35
N GLY A 166 -2.48 -14.84 -4.94
CA GLY A 166 -2.57 -13.42 -4.59
C GLY A 166 -3.76 -12.65 -5.17
N LEU A 167 -3.79 -11.34 -4.95
CA LEU A 167 -4.82 -10.46 -5.52
C LEU A 167 -4.66 -10.31 -7.04
N THR A 168 -5.73 -9.95 -7.72
CA THR A 168 -5.71 -9.63 -9.14
C THR A 168 -5.34 -8.17 -9.37
N THR A 169 -4.82 -7.85 -10.56
CA THR A 169 -4.56 -6.45 -10.95
C THR A 169 -5.82 -5.58 -10.85
N VAL A 170 -7.01 -6.10 -11.21
CA VAL A 170 -8.25 -5.31 -11.19
C VAL A 170 -8.63 -4.93 -9.76
N GLU A 171 -8.53 -5.87 -8.83
CA GLU A 171 -8.76 -5.62 -7.40
C GLU A 171 -7.83 -4.52 -6.89
N MET A 172 -6.53 -4.64 -7.14
CA MET A 172 -5.54 -3.66 -6.67
C MET A 172 -5.72 -2.27 -7.27
N LEU A 173 -5.92 -2.17 -8.58
CA LEU A 173 -6.11 -0.87 -9.25
C LEU A 173 -7.36 -0.14 -8.76
N ARG A 174 -8.47 -0.87 -8.57
CA ARG A 174 -9.69 -0.31 -7.98
C ARG A 174 -9.43 0.15 -6.56
N THR A 175 -8.81 -0.68 -5.72
CA THR A 175 -8.52 -0.38 -4.31
C THR A 175 -7.66 0.87 -4.13
N VAL A 176 -6.58 1.01 -4.91
CA VAL A 176 -5.71 2.18 -4.82
C VAL A 176 -6.47 3.46 -5.17
N ARG A 177 -7.31 3.44 -6.22
CA ARG A 177 -8.16 4.60 -6.55
C ARG A 177 -9.15 4.90 -5.43
N ARG A 178 -9.80 3.87 -4.88
CA ARG A 178 -10.78 4.00 -3.78
C ARG A 178 -10.15 4.66 -2.56
N LEU A 179 -9.02 4.14 -2.08
CA LEU A 179 -8.29 4.71 -0.94
C LEU A 179 -7.94 6.20 -1.18
N ALA A 180 -7.38 6.53 -2.35
CA ALA A 180 -6.99 7.89 -2.65
C ALA A 180 -8.20 8.85 -2.83
N ALA A 181 -9.35 8.37 -3.30
CA ALA A 181 -10.56 9.16 -3.49
C ALA A 181 -11.38 9.31 -2.19
N GLU A 182 -11.77 8.18 -1.60
CA GLU A 182 -12.70 8.08 -0.47
C GLU A 182 -12.05 8.61 0.82
N VAL A 183 -10.79 8.24 1.05
CA VAL A 183 -10.04 8.59 2.27
C VAL A 183 -9.10 9.77 2.04
N GLY A 184 -8.35 9.74 0.95
CA GLY A 184 -7.24 10.66 0.68
C GLY A 184 -5.95 10.20 1.35
N MET A 185 -4.81 10.48 0.72
CA MET A 185 -3.50 10.00 1.16
C MET A 185 -2.52 11.15 1.43
N VAL A 186 -1.62 10.95 2.39
CA VAL A 186 -0.49 11.86 2.67
C VAL A 186 0.80 11.41 2.01
N ALA A 187 0.92 10.12 1.68
CA ALA A 187 2.01 9.55 0.90
C ALA A 187 1.60 8.18 0.35
N MET A 188 2.32 7.71 -0.65
CA MET A 188 2.20 6.34 -1.15
C MET A 188 3.55 5.80 -1.61
N ASP A 189 3.77 4.50 -1.47
CA ASP A 189 4.83 3.80 -2.20
C ASP A 189 4.30 2.62 -3.04
N VAL A 190 5.06 2.27 -4.08
CA VAL A 190 4.91 1.03 -4.85
C VAL A 190 6.28 0.38 -4.94
N VAL A 191 6.45 -0.78 -4.32
CA VAL A 191 7.76 -1.43 -4.07
C VAL A 191 7.86 -2.82 -4.69
N GLU A 192 9.05 -3.43 -4.62
CA GLU A 192 9.37 -4.79 -5.09
C GLU A 192 9.17 -5.06 -6.58
N VAL A 193 9.01 -4.02 -7.40
CA VAL A 193 9.14 -4.15 -8.86
C VAL A 193 10.57 -4.55 -9.18
N SER A 194 10.75 -5.75 -9.73
CA SER A 194 12.04 -6.32 -10.09
C SER A 194 12.14 -6.55 -11.59
N PRO A 195 12.67 -5.57 -12.36
CA PRO A 195 12.82 -5.68 -13.82
C PRO A 195 13.56 -6.95 -14.31
N PRO A 196 14.58 -7.49 -13.61
CA PRO A 196 15.20 -8.75 -14.01
C PRO A 196 14.26 -9.96 -14.06
N TYR A 197 13.18 -9.93 -13.27
CA TYR A 197 12.16 -10.99 -13.23
C TYR A 197 10.89 -10.66 -14.03
N ASP A 198 10.73 -9.41 -14.46
CA ASP A 198 9.57 -8.93 -15.23
C ASP A 198 9.69 -9.25 -16.73
N ALA A 199 9.91 -10.52 -17.04
CA ALA A 199 10.14 -10.98 -18.40
C ALA A 199 8.90 -10.83 -19.29
N GLY A 200 9.12 -10.60 -20.59
CA GLY A 200 8.06 -10.49 -21.60
C GLY A 200 7.66 -9.03 -21.85
N ASN A 201 6.49 -8.63 -21.32
CA ASN A 201 5.81 -7.37 -21.66
C ASN A 201 5.76 -6.36 -20.49
N SER A 202 6.69 -6.46 -19.53
CA SER A 202 6.76 -5.58 -18.36
C SER A 202 5.45 -5.58 -17.55
N ILE A 203 4.94 -6.78 -17.25
CA ILE A 203 3.63 -6.99 -16.64
C ILE A 203 3.60 -6.32 -15.26
N THR A 204 4.61 -6.57 -14.43
CA THR A 204 4.70 -5.98 -13.09
C THR A 204 4.92 -4.48 -13.15
N ALA A 205 5.79 -3.99 -14.04
CA ALA A 205 6.02 -2.56 -14.19
C ALA A 205 4.77 -1.81 -14.68
N LEU A 206 3.98 -2.41 -15.58
CA LEU A 206 2.69 -1.86 -16.02
C LEU A 206 1.67 -1.84 -14.89
N PHE A 207 1.63 -2.89 -14.07
CA PHE A 207 0.81 -2.94 -12.86
C PHE A 207 1.18 -1.82 -11.89
N ALA A 208 2.46 -1.69 -11.51
CA ALA A 208 2.95 -0.65 -10.62
C ALA A 208 2.69 0.76 -11.15
N HIS A 209 3.00 1.01 -12.43
CA HIS A 209 2.67 2.26 -13.12
C HIS A 209 1.18 2.58 -13.03
N ARG A 210 0.31 1.57 -13.19
CA ARG A 210 -1.12 1.79 -13.14
C ARG A 210 -1.62 2.03 -11.71
N CYS A 211 -1.04 1.42 -10.68
CA CYS A 211 -1.30 1.79 -9.28
C CYS A 211 -1.04 3.28 -9.04
N VAL A 212 0.09 3.79 -9.50
CA VAL A 212 0.43 5.23 -9.39
C VAL A 212 -0.62 6.10 -10.07
N LEU A 213 -1.03 5.75 -11.30
CA LEU A 213 -2.06 6.50 -12.00
C LEU A 213 -3.43 6.44 -11.32
N GLU A 214 -3.81 5.31 -10.73
CA GLU A 214 -5.06 5.19 -9.98
C GLU A 214 -5.01 6.02 -8.68
N ALA A 215 -3.86 6.12 -8.02
CA ALA A 215 -3.68 6.99 -6.84
C ALA A 215 -3.79 8.48 -7.20
N ILE A 216 -3.17 8.88 -8.31
CA ILE A 216 -3.29 10.25 -8.85
C ILE A 216 -4.74 10.53 -9.25
N THR A 217 -5.39 9.57 -9.90
CA THR A 217 -6.80 9.67 -10.32
C THR A 217 -7.71 9.82 -9.11
N GLY A 218 -7.56 8.98 -8.08
CA GLY A 218 -8.33 9.08 -6.85
C GLY A 218 -8.10 10.40 -6.12
N THR A 219 -6.85 10.87 -6.05
CA THR A 219 -6.53 12.20 -5.51
C THR A 219 -7.23 13.32 -6.28
N ALA A 220 -7.25 13.25 -7.61
CA ALA A 220 -7.93 14.22 -8.45
C ALA A 220 -9.46 14.16 -8.26
N MET A 221 -10.03 12.95 -8.17
CA MET A 221 -11.44 12.72 -7.86
C MET A 221 -11.83 13.36 -6.53
N ARG A 222 -11.04 13.14 -5.47
CA ARG A 222 -11.24 13.76 -4.16
C ARG A 222 -11.26 15.28 -4.24
N LYS A 223 -10.32 15.88 -4.98
CA LYS A 223 -10.24 17.36 -5.16
C LYS A 223 -11.47 17.96 -5.83
N ILE A 224 -12.17 17.20 -6.67
CA ILE A 224 -13.41 17.63 -7.33
C ILE A 224 -14.68 17.13 -6.63
N GLY A 225 -14.56 16.52 -5.45
CA GLY A 225 -15.68 16.05 -4.63
C GLY A 225 -16.27 14.69 -5.02
N LEU A 226 -15.56 13.88 -5.81
CA LEU A 226 -15.95 12.49 -6.11
C LEU A 226 -15.35 11.53 -5.08
N THR A 227 -15.96 11.49 -3.90
CA THR A 227 -15.49 10.71 -2.74
C THR A 227 -16.35 9.50 -2.41
N GLU A 228 -17.34 9.22 -3.27
CA GLU A 228 -18.37 8.24 -2.94
C GLU A 228 -17.81 6.83 -3.02
N PRO A 229 -18.20 5.93 -2.10
CA PRO A 229 -17.70 4.57 -2.06
C PRO A 229 -17.78 3.89 -3.42
N ASP A 230 -16.61 3.48 -3.91
CA ASP A 230 -16.43 2.83 -5.21
C ASP A 230 -17.11 3.57 -6.37
N TYR A 231 -16.94 4.88 -6.44
CA TYR A 231 -17.55 5.71 -7.49
C TYR A 231 -17.30 5.14 -8.90
N VAL A 232 -18.39 4.96 -9.64
CA VAL A 232 -18.40 4.62 -11.07
C VAL A 232 -19.05 5.76 -11.85
N ASP A 233 -18.40 6.20 -12.92
CA ASP A 233 -18.94 7.22 -13.80
C ASP A 233 -20.32 6.81 -14.36
N PRO A 234 -21.35 7.67 -14.33
CA PRO A 234 -22.69 7.35 -14.83
C PRO A 234 -22.73 6.85 -16.29
N ARG A 235 -21.77 7.28 -17.13
CA ARG A 235 -21.65 6.81 -18.52
C ARG A 235 -21.20 5.35 -18.59
N ALA A 236 -20.44 4.88 -17.61
CA ALA A 236 -19.99 3.50 -17.48
C ALA A 236 -21.01 2.64 -16.70
N ALA A 237 -21.69 3.22 -15.70
CA ALA A 237 -22.72 2.55 -14.91
C ALA A 237 -24.05 2.32 -15.67
N GLY A 238 -24.18 2.84 -16.89
CA GLY A 238 -25.40 2.72 -17.68
C GLY A 238 -26.57 3.55 -17.14
N SER A 239 -26.32 4.46 -16.21
CA SER A 239 -27.34 5.23 -15.48
C SER A 239 -27.55 6.66 -16.01
N GLY A 240 -26.80 7.11 -17.04
CA GLY A 240 -26.84 8.51 -17.49
C GLY A 240 -26.84 8.75 -19.01
N VAL A 241 -27.99 9.27 -19.49
CA VAL A 241 -28.28 10.10 -20.69
C VAL A 241 -27.75 9.60 -22.04
N ALA A 242 -28.68 9.20 -22.92
CA ALA A 242 -28.43 8.94 -24.33
C ALA A 242 -27.54 10.04 -24.92
N ARG A 243 -26.39 9.64 -25.49
CA ARG A 243 -25.49 10.54 -26.21
C ARG A 243 -26.27 11.21 -27.34
N THR A 244 -26.75 12.43 -27.14
CA THR A 244 -27.01 13.31 -28.28
C THR A 244 -25.64 13.65 -28.85
N HIS A 245 -25.22 12.92 -29.87
CA HIS A 245 -24.11 13.31 -30.73
C HIS A 245 -24.41 14.74 -31.21
N ARG A 246 -23.75 15.74 -30.65
CA ARG A 246 -23.65 17.04 -31.31
C ARG A 246 -22.61 16.86 -32.41
N GLU A 247 -23.09 16.81 -33.64
CA GLU A 247 -22.29 17.06 -34.83
C GLU A 247 -21.67 18.46 -34.71
N HIS A 248 -20.34 18.54 -34.76
CA HIS A 248 -19.57 19.66 -35.31
C HIS A 248 -18.21 19.14 -35.78
#